data_AF-A0A6B3IBG0-F1
#
_entry.id   AF-A0A6B3IBG0-F1
#
_cell.length_a   1.000
_cell.length_b   1.000
_cell.length_c   1.000
_cell.angle_alpha   90.00
_cell.angle_beta   90.00
_cell.angle_gamma   90.00
#
_symmetry.space_group_name_H-M   'P 1'
#
loop_
_entity.id
_entity.type
_entity.pdbx_description
1 polymer ?
#
loop_
_entity_poly.entity_id
_entity_poly.type
_entity_poly.pdbx_seq_one_letter_code
_entity_poly.pdbx_strand_id
1 'polypeptide(L)' 'VPPPGGGHGLLGMRERVTALGGTCTAGPRFGGGFRVHAILPAQGATPAPRTPAPVPPPRDGAPKDGR' A
#
# COMPACT_ATOMS: atom_id res chain seq x y z
N VAL A 1 -28.92 12.79 14.66
CA VAL A 1 -27.85 11.79 14.44
C VAL A 1 -27.83 11.44 12.97
N PRO A 2 -26.68 11.45 12.27
CA PRO A 2 -26.63 10.94 10.90
C PRO A 2 -26.89 9.42 10.92
N PRO A 3 -27.49 8.83 9.88
CA PRO A 3 -27.70 7.39 9.81
C PRO A 3 -26.34 6.68 9.82
N PRO A 4 -26.22 5.46 10.40
CA PRO A 4 -24.98 4.70 10.42
C PRO A 4 -24.58 4.36 8.98
N GLY A 5 -23.71 5.18 8.40
CA GLY A 5 -23.21 5.01 7.05
C GLY A 5 -22.41 3.71 6.92
N GLY A 6 -22.95 2.76 6.17
CA GLY A 6 -22.17 1.83 5.33
C GLY A 6 -21.21 0.88 6.05
N GLY A 7 -21.72 -0.08 6.81
CA GLY A 7 -20.94 -1.20 7.38
C GLY A 7 -20.38 -2.22 6.37
N HIS A 8 -20.48 -1.95 5.06
CA HIS A 8 -20.09 -2.89 4.01
C HIS A 8 -18.63 -2.75 3.56
N GLY A 9 -17.88 -1.75 4.02
CA GLY A 9 -16.53 -1.47 3.51
C GLY A 9 -15.57 -2.66 3.69
N LEU A 10 -15.39 -3.12 4.92
CA LEU A 10 -14.49 -4.24 5.25
C LEU A 10 -15.12 -5.60 4.95
N LEU A 11 -16.43 -5.75 5.20
CA LEU A 11 -17.15 -6.98 4.89
C LEU A 11 -17.13 -7.25 3.38
N GLY A 12 -17.53 -6.27 2.57
CA GLY A 12 -17.51 -6.36 1.11
C GLY A 12 -16.10 -6.51 0.54
N MET A 13 -15.08 -5.99 1.22
CA MET A 13 -13.69 -6.26 0.83
C MET A 13 -13.30 -7.71 1.06
N ARG A 14 -13.69 -8.31 2.20
CA ARG A 14 -13.46 -9.73 2.47
C ARG A 14 -14.19 -10.61 1.47
N GLU A 15 -15.46 -10.33 1.21
CA GLU A 15 -16.27 -11.05 0.21
C GLU A 15 -15.59 -11.05 -1.16
N ARG A 16 -15.18 -9.87 -1.66
CA ARG A 16 -14.50 -9.76 -2.96
C ARG A 16 -13.16 -10.48 -3.01
N VAL A 17 -12.35 -10.37 -1.95
CA VAL A 17 -11.04 -11.02 -1.91
C VAL A 17 -11.19 -12.54 -1.86
N THR A 18 -12.13 -13.05 -1.06
CA THR A 18 -12.45 -14.49 -1.00
C THR A 18 -13.02 -15.00 -2.32
N ALA A 19 -13.87 -14.23 -2.99
CA ALA A 19 -14.40 -14.58 -4.31
C ALA A 19 -13.30 -14.76 -5.38
N LEU A 20 -12.17 -14.04 -5.23
CA LEU A 20 -11.00 -14.17 -6.09
C LEU A 20 -10.00 -15.25 -5.60
N GLY A 21 -10.36 -16.06 -4.61
CA GLY A 21 -9.47 -17.08 -4.03
C GLY A 21 -8.33 -16.50 -3.16
N GLY A 22 -8.48 -15.25 -2.73
CA GLY A 22 -7.53 -14.55 -1.87
C GLY A 22 -7.90 -14.58 -0.38
N THR A 23 -7.09 -13.88 0.42
CA THR A 23 -7.34 -13.69 1.86
C THR A 23 -7.25 -12.21 2.26
N CYS A 24 -8.10 -11.77 3.19
CA CYS A 24 -8.15 -10.37 3.65
C CYS A 24 -8.21 -10.28 5.18
N THR A 25 -7.32 -9.47 5.74
CA THR A 25 -7.22 -9.17 7.18
C THR A 25 -7.30 -7.66 7.39
N ALA A 26 -8.01 -7.25 8.44
CA ALA A 26 -8.19 -5.85 8.78
C ALA A 26 -8.09 -5.69 10.30
N GLY A 27 -7.36 -4.66 10.75
CA GLY A 27 -7.21 -4.40 12.17
C GLY A 27 -6.31 -3.21 12.49
N PRO A 28 -6.21 -2.84 13.78
CA PRO A 28 -5.32 -1.79 14.25
C PRO A 28 -3.86 -2.13 13.93
N ARG A 29 -3.05 -1.11 13.65
CA ARG A 29 -1.60 -1.27 13.43
C ARG A 29 -0.82 -0.82 14.67
N PHE A 30 0.24 -1.54 15.00
CA PHE A 30 1.20 -1.14 16.03
C PHE A 30 1.83 0.21 15.67
N GLY A 31 1.83 1.16 16.61
CA GLY A 31 2.21 2.56 16.35
C GLY A 31 1.07 3.45 15.85
N GLY A 32 -0.17 2.93 15.83
CA GLY A 32 -1.38 3.68 15.50
C GLY A 32 -1.91 3.41 14.10
N GLY A 33 -3.15 3.87 13.88
CA GLY A 33 -3.86 3.72 12.62
C GLY A 33 -4.48 2.33 12.41
N PHE A 34 -5.01 2.14 11.20
CA PHE A 34 -5.73 0.94 10.80
C PHE A 34 -5.09 0.37 9.53
N ARG A 35 -4.89 -0.95 9.48
CA ARG A 35 -4.36 -1.64 8.31
C ARG A 35 -5.43 -2.56 7.75
N VAL A 36 -5.51 -2.57 6.43
CA VAL A 36 -6.17 -3.62 5.67
C VAL A 36 -5.13 -4.29 4.78
N HIS A 37 -5.06 -5.60 4.81
CA HIS A 37 -4.08 -6.39 4.10
C HIS A 37 -4.79 -7.51 3.34
N ALA A 38 -4.67 -7.49 2.01
CA ALA A 38 -5.27 -8.45 1.10
C ALA A 38 -4.18 -9.16 0.28
N ILE A 39 -4.31 -10.47 0.16
CA ILE A 39 -3.46 -11.34 -0.65
C ILE A 39 -4.35 -11.93 -1.74
N LEU A 40 -3.94 -11.78 -3.00
CA LEU A 40 -4.70 -12.23 -4.17
C LEU A 40 -3.81 -13.09 -5.07
N PRO A 41 -4.34 -14.15 -5.69
CA PRO A 41 -3.63 -14.88 -6.74
C PRO A 41 -3.29 -13.95 -7.92
N ALA A 42 -2.02 -13.93 -8.32
CA ALA A 42 -1.57 -13.14 -9.47
C ALA A 42 -1.71 -13.97 -10.76
N GLN A 43 -2.86 -13.89 -11.43
CA GLN A 43 -3.02 -14.47 -12.76
C GLN A 43 -2.66 -13.43 -13.83
N GLY A 44 -1.59 -13.67 -14.59
CA GLY A 44 -1.27 -12.93 -15.82
C GLY A 44 -0.63 -11.54 -15.66
N ALA A 45 -0.40 -11.05 -14.44
CA ALA A 45 0.36 -9.83 -14.25
C ALA A 45 1.86 -10.12 -14.35
N THR A 46 2.41 -10.14 -15.56
CA THR A 46 3.85 -9.93 -15.74
C THR A 46 4.14 -8.57 -15.10
N PRO A 47 4.88 -8.50 -13.98
CA PRO A 47 5.22 -7.19 -13.43
C PRO A 47 6.02 -6.47 -14.52
N ALA A 48 5.47 -5.39 -15.06
CA ALA A 48 6.23 -4.53 -15.96
C ALA A 48 7.52 -4.16 -15.22
N PRO A 49 8.69 -4.25 -15.88
CA PRO A 49 9.95 -3.91 -15.23
C PRO A 49 9.83 -2.50 -14.65
N ARG A 50 9.80 -2.40 -13.33
CA ARG A 50 9.84 -1.11 -12.65
C ARG A 50 11.24 -0.59 -12.88
N THR A 51 11.41 0.33 -13.82
CA THR A 51 12.66 1.09 -13.93
C THR A 51 12.86 1.76 -12.57
N PRO A 52 13.92 1.43 -11.81
CA PRO A 52 14.19 2.13 -10.58
C PRO A 52 14.33 3.61 -10.90
N ALA A 53 13.70 4.47 -10.09
CA ALA A 53 13.87 5.90 -10.24
C ALA A 53 15.38 6.21 -10.23
N PRO A 54 15.88 7.06 -11.15
CA PRO A 54 17.30 7.38 -11.16
C PRO A 54 17.69 7.93 -9.80
N VAL A 55 18.69 7.31 -9.19
CA VAL A 55 19.27 7.81 -7.94
C VAL A 55 19.79 9.21 -8.24
N PRO A 56 19.33 10.26 -7.55
CA PRO A 56 19.85 11.59 -7.79
C PRO A 56 21.37 11.57 -7.56
N PRO A 57 22.15 12.29 -8.36
CA PRO A 57 23.59 12.31 -8.18
C PRO A 57 23.91 12.71 -6.73
N PRO A 58 24.97 12.13 -6.13
CA PRO A 58 25.45 12.62 -4.85
C PRO A 58 25.66 14.12 -4.99
N ARG A 59 25.09 14.89 -4.06
CA ARG A 59 25.32 16.33 -4.02
C ARG A 59 26.79 16.51 -3.68
N ASP A 60 27.63 16.70 -4.69
CA ASP A 60 29.02 17.08 -4.48
C ASP A 60 29.01 18.31 -3.57
N GLY A 61 29.78 18.20 -2.48
CA GLY A 61 29.74 19.12 -1.37
C GLY A 61 29.82 20.57 -1.83
N ALA A 62 29.01 21.40 -1.20
CA ALA A 62 29.06 22.85 -1.33
C ALA A 62 30.51 23.36 -1.37
N PRO A 63 30.80 24.40 -2.18
CA PRO A 63 32.11 25.01 -2.19
C PRO A 63 32.51 25.35 -0.76
N LYS A 64 33.68 24.87 -0.34
CA LYS A 64 34.33 25.34 0.89
C LYS A 64 34.85 26.74 0.58
N ASP A 65 33.94 27.71 0.54
CA ASP A 65 34.32 29.11 0.47
C ASP A 65 35.15 29.43 1.72
N GLY A 66 36.41 29.82 1.48
CA GLY A 66 37.20 30.66 2.38
C GLY A 66 38.01 29.94 3.47
N ARG A 67 39.29 29.67 3.15
CA ARG A 67 40.42 30.21 3.91
C ARG A 67 41.64 30.37 3.01
#